data_AF-A0A7C6AWM4-F1
#
_entry.id   AF-A0A7C6AWM4-F1
#
_cell.length_a   1.000
_cell.length_b   1.000
_cell.length_c   1.000
_cell.angle_alpha   90.00
_cell.angle_beta   90.00
_cell.angle_gamma   90.00
#
_symmetry.space_group_name_H-M   'P 1'
#
loop_
_entity.id
_entity.type
_entity.pdbx_description
1 polymer ?
#
loop_
_entity_poly.entity_id
_entity_poly.type
_entity_poly.pdbx_seq_one_letter_code
_entity_poly.pdbx_strand_id
1 'polypeptide(L)'
;MNSQLLIQTERWGLHEFTSRVTALVHQSGVEDGLCTLFIQHTSASLLIQENADPAARHDLESWLNRLVPEHDPHYTHTQEGADDMPAHIKTALTSVSLTIPVIDQQLALGTWQGIFLWEHRRRGGRRSVIVQIR
;
A
#
# COMPACT_ATOMS: atom_id res chain seq x y z
N MET A 1 10.37 -1.60 17.91
CA MET A 1 10.41 -2.89 17.20
C MET A 1 10.58 -2.65 15.70
N ASN A 2 11.46 -3.39 15.02
CA ASN A 2 11.59 -3.39 13.56
C ASN A 2 11.17 -4.76 13.01
N SER A 3 10.32 -4.79 12.00
CA SER A 3 9.83 -6.03 11.39
C SER A 3 9.67 -5.86 9.88
N GLN A 4 9.57 -6.99 9.18
CA GLN A 4 9.30 -7.02 7.75
C GLN A 4 8.04 -7.85 7.50
N LEU A 5 7.09 -7.28 6.77
CA LEU A 5 5.92 -7.99 6.27
C LEU A 5 6.09 -8.29 4.79
N LEU A 6 5.93 -9.56 4.43
CA LEU A 6 5.75 -9.98 3.05
C LEU A 6 4.26 -10.03 2.73
N ILE A 7 3.82 -9.18 1.81
CA ILE A 7 2.43 -9.13 1.33
C ILE A 7 2.38 -9.84 -0.02
N GLN A 8 1.55 -10.88 -0.13
CA GLN A 8 1.31 -11.54 -1.40
C GLN A 8 0.19 -10.80 -2.12
N THR A 9 0.45 -10.42 -3.36
CA THR A 9 -0.52 -9.81 -4.27
C THR A 9 -0.64 -10.69 -5.50
N GLU A 10 -1.86 -10.98 -5.92
CA GLU A 10 -2.10 -11.83 -7.10
C GLU A 10 -2.34 -10.99 -8.35
N ARG A 11 -2.99 -9.85 -8.16
CA ARG A 11 -3.43 -8.94 -9.22
C ARG A 11 -3.25 -7.49 -8.77
N TRP A 12 -3.31 -6.58 -9.74
CA TRP A 12 -3.45 -5.15 -9.48
C TRP A 12 -4.65 -4.83 -8.57
N GLY A 13 -4.57 -3.72 -7.86
CA GLY A 13 -5.62 -3.22 -6.98
C GLY A 13 -5.19 -3.06 -5.52
N LEU A 14 -6.17 -2.74 -4.67
CA LEU A 14 -5.98 -2.48 -3.25
C LEU A 14 -6.11 -3.76 -2.42
N HIS A 15 -5.02 -4.17 -1.78
CA HIS A 15 -4.93 -5.34 -0.90
C HIS A 15 -4.83 -4.88 0.55
N GLU A 16 -5.87 -5.14 1.34
CA GLU A 16 -5.87 -4.76 2.76
C GLU A 16 -4.95 -5.67 3.58
N PHE A 17 -4.18 -5.08 4.48
CA PHE A 17 -3.36 -5.83 5.44
C PHE A 17 -3.35 -5.22 6.85
N THR A 18 -4.37 -4.42 7.18
CA THR A 18 -4.54 -3.73 8.47
C THR A 18 -4.30 -4.65 9.67
N SER A 19 -4.96 -5.81 9.70
CA SER A 19 -4.87 -6.76 10.82
C SER A 19 -3.45 -7.26 11.12
N ARG A 20 -2.60 -7.37 10.09
CA ARG A 20 -1.20 -7.77 10.25
C ARG A 20 -0.37 -6.67 10.91
N VAL A 21 -0.66 -5.41 10.61
CA VAL A 21 0.00 -4.26 11.25
C VAL A 21 -0.50 -4.12 12.69
N THR A 22 -1.81 -4.24 12.93
CA THR A 22 -2.39 -4.23 14.28
C THR A 22 -1.77 -5.30 15.17
N ALA A 23 -1.59 -6.52 14.66
CA ALA A 23 -0.93 -7.59 15.40
C ALA A 23 0.52 -7.24 15.79
N LEU A 24 1.28 -6.61 14.89
CA LEU A 24 2.64 -6.15 15.20
C LEU A 24 2.65 -5.03 16.25
N VAL A 25 1.70 -4.09 16.19
CA VAL A 25 1.58 -3.03 17.19
C VAL A 25 1.31 -3.63 18.57
N HIS A 26 0.34 -4.53 18.69
CA HIS A 26 0.09 -5.22 19.97
C HIS A 26 1.30 -6.02 20.46
N GLN A 27 1.99 -6.75 19.57
CA GLN A 27 3.18 -7.52 19.93
C GLN A 27 4.37 -6.63 20.35
N SER A 28 4.41 -5.38 19.88
CA SER A 28 5.50 -4.46 20.20
C SER A 28 5.49 -3.98 21.66
N GLY A 29 4.32 -4.01 22.31
CA GLY A 29 4.12 -3.47 23.66
C GLY A 29 4.27 -1.95 23.78
N VAL A 30 4.35 -1.22 22.66
CA VAL A 30 4.40 0.25 22.65
C VAL A 30 3.01 0.79 22.98
N GLU A 31 2.92 1.55 24.08
CA GLU A 31 1.68 2.15 24.57
C GLU A 31 1.28 3.37 23.73
N ASP A 32 2.15 4.37 23.66
CA ASP A 32 1.98 5.56 22.83
C ASP A 32 3.21 5.77 21.94
N GLY A 33 3.00 6.09 20.67
CA GLY A 33 4.11 6.24 19.73
C GLY A 33 3.71 6.34 18.27
N LEU A 34 4.58 5.86 17.38
CA LEU A 34 4.40 5.87 15.93
C LEU A 34 4.66 4.48 15.33
N CYS A 35 3.75 4.05 14.46
CA CYS A 35 3.93 2.94 13.54
C CYS A 35 4.22 3.49 12.14
N THR A 36 5.46 3.32 11.67
CA THR A 36 5.87 3.68 10.31
C THR A 36 5.92 2.44 9.42
N LEU A 37 5.33 2.55 8.24
CA LEU A 37 5.35 1.55 7.19
C LEU A 37 6.10 2.10 5.98
N PHE A 38 6.97 1.31 5.37
CA PHE A 38 7.70 1.68 4.16
C PHE A 38 7.76 0.51 3.18
N ILE A 39 7.24 0.67 1.97
CA ILE A 39 7.31 -0.36 0.93
C ILE A 39 8.63 -0.25 0.16
N GLN A 40 9.35 -1.36 0.01
CA GLN A 40 10.61 -1.42 -0.72
C GLN A 40 10.41 -1.75 -2.20
N HIS A 41 9.46 -1.06 -2.85
CA HIS A 41 9.05 -1.30 -4.23
C HIS A 41 8.71 0.02 -4.92
N THR A 42 8.95 0.09 -6.23
CA THR A 42 8.67 1.27 -7.07
C THR A 42 7.48 1.08 -8.00
N SER A 43 6.84 -0.08 -7.94
CA SER A 43 5.66 -0.47 -8.73
C SER A 43 4.47 -0.86 -7.86
N ALA A 44 4.49 -0.48 -6.58
CA ALA A 44 3.41 -0.68 -5.62
C ALA A 44 3.49 0.41 -4.54
N SER A 45 2.37 0.67 -3.88
CA SER A 45 2.22 1.81 -2.96
C SER A 45 1.53 1.42 -1.65
N LEU A 46 1.59 2.31 -0.67
CA LEU A 46 0.90 2.19 0.62
C LEU A 46 -0.11 3.31 0.78
N LEU A 47 -1.35 2.98 1.13
CA LEU A 47 -2.41 3.95 1.37
C LEU A 47 -3.24 3.62 2.60
N ILE A 48 -3.86 4.66 3.17
CA ILE A 48 -4.98 4.52 4.09
C ILE A 48 -6.23 4.94 3.35
N GLN A 49 -7.21 4.05 3.26
CA GLN A 49 -8.46 4.28 2.55
C GLN A 49 -9.64 3.60 3.25
N GLU A 50 -10.84 3.82 2.72
CA GLU A 50 -12.04 3.16 3.21
C GLU A 50 -11.96 1.62 3.07
N ASN A 51 -12.26 0.90 4.15
CA ASN A 51 -12.36 -0.57 4.17
C ASN A 51 -13.77 -1.12 4.42
N ALA A 52 -14.79 -0.27 4.41
CA ALA A 52 -16.18 -0.65 4.62
C ALA A 52 -16.90 -0.99 3.30
N ASP A 53 -16.97 -0.04 2.36
CA ASP A 53 -17.58 -0.26 1.05
C ASP A 53 -16.54 -0.64 -0.03
N PRO A 54 -16.63 -1.82 -0.67
CA PRO A 54 -15.77 -2.20 -1.79
C PRO A 54 -15.81 -1.22 -2.97
N ALA A 55 -16.89 -0.46 -3.16
CA ALA A 55 -17.02 0.52 -4.23
C ALA A 55 -15.93 1.61 -4.16
N ALA A 56 -15.56 2.05 -2.95
CA ALA A 56 -14.49 3.03 -2.78
C ALA A 56 -13.17 2.54 -3.39
N ARG A 57 -12.82 1.27 -3.17
CA ARG A 57 -11.61 0.65 -3.77
C ARG A 57 -11.73 0.54 -5.29
N HIS A 58 -12.88 0.08 -5.78
CA HIS A 58 -13.11 -0.10 -7.21
C HIS A 58 -13.03 1.23 -7.99
N ASP A 59 -13.58 2.30 -7.43
CA ASP A 59 -13.58 3.61 -8.06
C ASP A 59 -12.18 4.24 -8.06
N LEU A 60 -11.42 4.08 -6.96
CA LEU A 60 -10.01 4.49 -6.90
C LEU A 60 -9.15 3.75 -7.94
N GLU A 61 -9.32 2.44 -8.05
CA GLU A 61 -8.65 1.59 -9.05
C GLU A 61 -8.96 2.04 -10.48
N SER A 62 -10.25 2.25 -10.78
CA SER A 62 -10.71 2.69 -12.10
C SER A 62 -10.23 4.10 -12.44
N TRP A 63 -10.27 5.02 -11.47
CA TRP A 63 -9.80 6.38 -11.64
C TRP A 63 -8.30 6.45 -11.92
N LEU A 64 -7.48 5.74 -11.13
CA LEU A 64 -6.03 5.79 -11.27
C LEU A 64 -5.56 5.13 -12.57
N ASN A 65 -6.21 4.05 -13.01
CA ASN A 65 -5.92 3.43 -14.31
C ASN A 65 -6.27 4.33 -15.50
N ARG A 66 -7.34 5.13 -15.39
CA ARG A 66 -7.68 6.11 -16.42
C ARG A 66 -6.72 7.29 -16.44
N LEU A 67 -6.21 7.69 -15.28
CA LEU A 67 -5.24 8.78 -15.16
C LEU A 67 -3.85 8.39 -15.70
N VAL A 68 -3.43 7.15 -15.46
CA VAL A 68 -2.14 6.62 -15.90
C VAL A 68 -2.38 5.41 -16.80
N PRO A 69 -2.76 5.63 -18.08
CA PRO A 69 -3.07 4.55 -19.00
C PRO A 69 -1.81 3.75 -19.36
N GLU A 70 -2.00 2.49 -19.70
CA GLU A 70 -0.97 1.68 -20.36
C GLU A 70 -0.84 2.07 -21.83
N HIS A 71 0.23 1.61 -22.48
CA HIS A 71 0.48 1.80 -23.92
C HIS A 71 0.56 3.27 -24.40
N ASP A 72 0.92 4.20 -23.52
CA ASP A 72 1.26 5.54 -23.95
C ASP A 72 2.51 5.48 -24.85
N PRO A 73 2.45 6.00 -26.10
CA PRO A 73 3.58 5.95 -27.04
C PRO A 73 4.81 6.73 -26.57
N HIS A 74 4.68 7.59 -25.57
CA HIS A 74 5.79 8.33 -24.98
C HIS A 74 6.52 7.56 -23.87
N TYR A 75 5.97 6.44 -23.40
CA TYR A 75 6.68 5.61 -22.43
C TYR A 75 7.81 4.83 -23.10
N THR A 76 9.03 5.02 -22.58
CA THR A 76 10.23 4.32 -23.03
C THR A 76 10.64 3.18 -22.09
N HIS A 77 10.14 3.17 -20.85
CA HIS A 77 10.39 2.14 -19.85
C HIS A 77 9.32 1.05 -19.90
N THR A 78 9.44 0.16 -20.89
CA THR A 78 8.42 -0.88 -21.17
C THR A 78 9.01 -2.29 -21.20
N GLN A 79 10.19 -2.49 -20.61
CA GLN A 79 10.91 -3.76 -20.71
C GLN A 79 10.18 -4.89 -19.98
N GLU A 80 9.43 -4.57 -18.93
CA GLU A 80 8.69 -5.55 -18.14
C GLU A 80 7.20 -5.64 -18.50
N GLY A 81 6.79 -5.03 -19.62
CA GLY A 81 5.42 -5.06 -20.13
C GLY A 81 4.76 -3.67 -20.21
N ALA A 82 3.49 -3.67 -20.61
CA ALA A 82 2.72 -2.45 -20.84
C ALA A 82 2.37 -1.69 -19.55
N ASP A 83 2.38 -2.39 -18.41
CA ASP A 83 2.09 -1.86 -17.08
C ASP A 83 3.35 -1.43 -16.31
N ASP A 84 4.53 -1.51 -16.93
CA ASP A 84 5.82 -1.20 -16.34
C ASP A 84 5.94 0.29 -15.95
N MET A 85 6.14 1.19 -16.92
CA MET A 85 6.15 2.65 -16.67
C MET A 85 4.89 3.16 -15.94
N PRO A 86 3.66 2.73 -16.27
CA PRO A 86 2.47 3.13 -15.52
C PRO A 86 2.57 2.83 -14.02
N ALA A 87 3.09 1.68 -13.62
CA ALA A 87 3.21 1.34 -12.20
C ALA A 87 4.17 2.27 -11.44
N HIS A 88 5.25 2.71 -12.11
CA HIS A 88 6.16 3.71 -11.55
C HIS A 88 5.49 5.08 -11.38
N ILE A 89 4.73 5.54 -12.38
CA ILE A 89 4.00 6.81 -12.29
C ILE A 89 2.95 6.74 -11.17
N LYS A 90 2.17 5.67 -11.11
CA LYS A 90 1.18 5.46 -10.04
C LYS A 90 1.82 5.47 -8.65
N THR A 91 3.01 4.91 -8.51
CA THR A 91 3.78 4.96 -7.26
C THR A 91 4.23 6.39 -6.93
N ALA A 92 4.71 7.14 -7.92
CA ALA A 92 5.11 8.54 -7.75
C ALA A 92 3.96 9.48 -7.40
N LEU A 93 2.74 9.20 -7.89
CA LEU A 93 1.53 9.97 -7.60
C LEU A 93 0.88 9.63 -6.25
N THR A 94 1.25 8.50 -5.65
CA THR A 94 0.68 8.03 -4.39
C THR A 94 1.72 8.08 -3.28
N SER A 95 1.95 6.99 -2.54
CA SER A 95 2.91 6.99 -1.45
C SER A 95 3.63 5.66 -1.31
N VAL A 96 4.88 5.71 -0.87
CA VAL A 96 5.69 4.55 -0.46
C VAL A 96 5.79 4.41 1.05
N SER A 97 5.28 5.39 1.82
CA SER A 97 5.35 5.38 3.28
C SER A 97 4.06 5.84 3.94
N LEU A 98 3.79 5.29 5.12
CA LEU A 98 2.73 5.72 6.02
C LEU A 98 3.31 5.87 7.43
N THR A 99 2.83 6.86 8.17
CA THR A 99 3.15 7.02 9.59
C THR A 99 1.83 7.18 10.33
N ILE A 100 1.55 6.25 11.25
CA ILE A 100 0.27 6.14 11.95
C ILE A 100 0.54 6.26 13.45
N PRO A 101 -0.15 7.15 14.18
CA PRO A 101 -0.02 7.20 15.63
C PRO A 101 -0.46 5.89 16.28
N VAL A 102 0.25 5.51 17.34
CA VAL A 102 -0.14 4.46 18.27
C VAL A 102 -0.58 5.15 19.57
N ILE A 103 -1.78 4.84 20.05
CA ILE A 103 -2.36 5.37 21.28
C ILE A 103 -3.00 4.20 22.02
N ASP A 104 -2.73 4.04 23.31
CA ASP A 104 -3.23 2.93 24.13
C ASP A 104 -2.99 1.55 23.49
N GLN A 105 -1.79 1.34 22.92
CA GLN A 105 -1.38 0.14 22.17
C GLN A 105 -2.22 -0.17 20.91
N GLN A 106 -2.94 0.81 20.37
CA GLN A 106 -3.73 0.67 19.16
C GLN A 106 -3.29 1.64 18.08
N LEU A 107 -3.40 1.21 16.82
CA LEU A 107 -3.29 2.14 15.69
C LEU A 107 -4.46 3.13 15.78
N ALA A 108 -4.15 4.43 15.82
CA ALA A 108 -5.15 5.50 15.88
C ALA A 108 -5.82 5.75 14.51
N LEU A 109 -6.35 4.70 13.90
CA LEU A 109 -7.11 4.74 12.66
C LEU A 109 -8.56 5.15 12.94
N GLY A 110 -9.16 5.89 12.01
CA GLY A 110 -10.60 6.15 12.01
C GLY A 110 -11.41 4.88 11.75
N THR A 111 -12.70 4.90 12.07
CA THR A 111 -13.62 3.74 11.98
C THR A 111 -13.60 3.01 10.65
N TRP A 112 -13.43 3.75 9.55
CA TRP A 112 -13.43 3.20 8.19
C TRP A 112 -12.04 3.15 7.55
N GLN A 113 -10.98 3.49 8.28
CA GLN A 113 -9.63 3.50 7.73
C GLN A 113 -8.98 2.12 7.80
N GLY A 114 -8.69 1.55 6.62
CA GLY A 114 -7.83 0.38 6.46
C GLY A 114 -6.48 0.74 5.87
N ILE A 115 -5.47 -0.09 6.15
CA ILE A 115 -4.13 -0.01 5.58
C ILE A 115 -4.06 -0.92 4.36
N PHE A 116 -3.75 -0.34 3.21
CA PHE A 116 -3.73 -1.03 1.93
C PHE A 116 -2.35 -0.98 1.29
N LEU A 117 -2.02 -2.09 0.62
CA LEU A 117 -1.00 -2.11 -0.41
C LEU A 117 -1.71 -2.00 -1.75
N TRP A 118 -1.36 -0.99 -2.54
CA TRP A 118 -1.87 -0.82 -3.90
C TRP A 118 -0.89 -1.43 -4.89
N GLU A 119 -1.24 -2.59 -5.44
CA GLU A 119 -0.48 -3.27 -6.48
C GLU A 119 -0.80 -2.63 -7.83
N HIS A 120 0.21 -2.13 -8.54
CA HIS A 120 0.00 -1.45 -9.81
C HIS A 120 0.27 -2.32 -11.02
N ARG A 121 0.91 -3.49 -10.83
CA ARG A 121 1.17 -4.47 -11.88
C ARG A 121 0.02 -5.46 -12.01
N ARG A 122 -0.31 -5.84 -13.25
CA ARG A 122 -1.37 -6.82 -13.57
C ARG A 122 -1.13 -8.15 -12.90
N ARG A 123 0.12 -8.61 -12.91
CA ARG A 123 0.61 -9.78 -12.18
C ARG A 123 1.38 -9.28 -10.98
N GLY A 124 0.77 -9.41 -9.81
CA GLY A 124 1.41 -9.05 -8.55
C GLY A 124 2.55 -9.99 -8.19
N GLY A 125 3.05 -9.82 -6.98
CA GLY A 125 4.06 -10.70 -6.42
C GLY A 125 4.17 -10.54 -4.91
N ARG A 126 5.35 -10.88 -4.39
CA ARG A 126 5.70 -10.64 -2.98
C ARG A 126 6.21 -9.22 -2.83
N ARG A 127 5.48 -8.41 -2.08
CA ARG A 127 5.89 -7.04 -1.73
C ARG A 127 6.42 -7.01 -0.31
N SER A 128 7.53 -6.30 -0.12
CA SER A 128 8.22 -6.14 1.15
C SER A 128 7.85 -4.81 1.76
N VAL A 129 7.28 -4.84 2.97
CA VAL A 129 6.95 -3.66 3.76
C VAL A 129 7.75 -3.71 5.06
N ILE A 130 8.60 -2.72 5.27
CA ILE A 130 9.29 -2.50 6.54
C ILE A 130 8.30 -1.85 7.50
N VAL A 131 8.25 -2.37 8.73
CA VAL A 131 7.42 -1.88 9.82
C VAL A 131 8.33 -1.46 10.95
N GLN A 132 8.19 -0.22 11.40
CA GLN A 132 8.94 0.32 12.53
C GLN A 132 7.96 0.89 13.53
N ILE A 133 7.97 0.36 14.76
CA ILE A 133 7.11 0.82 15.86
C ILE A 133 8.01 1.34 16.97
N ARG A 134 7.80 2.59 17.39
CA ARG A 134 8.58 3.28 18.42
C ARG A 134 7.67 4.12 19.29
#